data_AF-A0A561VGI0-F1
#
_entry.id   AF-A0A561VGI0-F1
#
_cell.length_a   1.000
_cell.length_b   1.000
_cell.length_c   1.000
_cell.angle_alpha   90.00
_cell.angle_beta   90.00
_cell.angle_gamma   90.00
#
_symmetry.space_group_name_H-M   'P 1'
#
loop_
_entity.id
_entity.type
_entity.pdbx_description
1 polymer ?
#
loop_
_entity_poly.entity_id
_entity_poly.type
_entity_poly.pdbx_seq_one_letter_code
_entity_poly.pdbx_strand_id
1 'polypeptide(L)'
;MTNSLASRFPELAAQLDPVLNGEITGHHLVPGSDRKVWWRCIVDVSHAWQATIANRINAGSGCPDCAVTGYKPNLPGFIYLLTRGDSTIQRKLGITNVPKRRLTTHTRNGWTVLEVSPAFDGAEARRVENGFFALLASRGVRQQRADIVDRFDGYTETWAYDHLPIDSLAEVYVLIGWQPKELDPHQIPLPTETNPES
;
A
#
# COMPACT_ATOMS: atom_id res chain seq x y z
N MET A 1 20.12 27.69 18.10
CA MET A 1 19.10 26.87 17.39
C MET A 1 19.03 25.53 18.09
N THR A 2 17.87 25.12 18.60
CA THR A 2 17.72 23.82 19.30
C THR A 2 17.56 22.69 18.29
N ASN A 3 18.49 21.73 18.29
CA ASN A 3 18.42 20.51 17.48
C ASN A 3 17.44 19.51 18.10
N SER A 4 16.15 19.86 18.09
CA SER A 4 15.07 19.04 18.64
C SER A 4 14.13 18.49 17.56
N LEU A 5 13.42 17.41 17.87
CA LEU A 5 12.42 16.80 17.01
C LEU A 5 11.30 17.78 16.69
N ALA A 6 10.82 18.53 17.68
CA ALA A 6 9.80 19.55 17.48
C ALA A 6 10.24 20.67 16.53
N SER A 7 11.52 21.08 16.60
CA SER A 7 12.05 22.15 15.74
C SER A 7 12.32 21.69 14.31
N ARG A 8 12.73 20.42 14.10
CA ARG A 8 13.16 19.92 12.78
C ARG A 8 12.10 19.09 12.05
N PHE A 9 11.20 18.45 12.79
CA PHE A 9 10.16 17.56 12.27
C PHE A 9 8.84 17.77 13.03
N PRO A 10 8.22 18.97 12.95
CA PRO A 10 7.05 19.32 13.73
C PRO A 10 5.86 18.38 13.51
N GLU A 11 5.64 17.93 12.27
CA GLU A 11 4.58 16.97 11.94
C GLU A 11 4.81 15.59 12.58
N LEU A 12 6.06 15.18 12.74
CA LEU A 12 6.39 13.92 13.39
C LEU A 12 6.28 14.06 14.91
N ALA A 13 6.75 15.17 15.47
CA ALA A 13 6.61 15.48 16.89
C ALA A 13 5.13 15.51 17.34
N ALA A 14 4.21 15.96 16.49
CA ALA A 14 2.77 15.94 16.73
C ALA A 14 2.19 14.51 16.87
N GLN A 15 2.91 13.48 16.44
CA GLN A 15 2.49 12.09 16.54
C GLN A 15 3.01 11.40 17.79
N LEU A 16 3.73 12.09 18.67
CA LEU A 16 4.12 11.54 19.97
C LEU A 16 2.88 11.33 20.83
N ASP A 17 2.80 10.18 21.50
CA ASP A 17 1.72 9.93 22.44
C ASP A 17 1.95 10.73 23.73
N PRO A 18 1.07 11.69 24.09
CA PRO A 18 1.29 12.55 25.26
C PRO A 18 1.05 11.82 26.59
N VAL A 19 0.28 10.74 26.59
CA VAL A 19 -0.05 10.00 27.81
C VAL A 19 1.02 8.96 28.10
N LEU A 20 1.42 8.18 27.09
CA LEU A 20 2.35 7.07 27.25
C LEU A 20 3.81 7.50 27.37
N ASN A 21 4.16 8.72 26.93
CA ASN A 21 5.51 9.28 27.08
C ASN A 21 5.67 10.17 28.32
N GLY A 22 4.61 10.44 29.08
CA GLY A 22 4.64 11.36 30.21
C GLY A 22 5.15 12.75 29.81
N GLU A 23 6.16 13.26 30.51
CA GLU A 23 6.73 14.59 30.27
C GLU A 23 7.67 14.67 29.03
N ILE A 24 7.93 13.56 28.35
CA ILE A 24 8.79 13.55 27.17
C ILE A 24 8.04 14.16 25.98
N THR A 25 8.47 15.34 25.54
CA THR A 25 7.93 16.04 24.37
C THR A 25 8.96 16.08 23.23
N GLY A 26 8.54 16.51 22.03
CA GLY A 26 9.43 16.67 20.89
C GLY A 26 10.60 17.64 21.13
N HIS A 27 10.55 18.51 22.15
CA HIS A 27 11.65 19.39 22.52
C HIS A 27 12.79 18.66 23.24
N HIS A 28 12.49 17.54 23.91
CA HIS A 28 13.45 16.70 24.63
C HIS A 28 14.16 15.67 23.73
N LEU A 29 13.75 15.56 22.47
CA LEU A 29 14.14 14.48 21.58
C LEU A 29 15.06 14.98 20.46
N VAL A 30 16.16 14.28 20.22
CA VAL A 30 17.10 14.59 19.14
C VAL A 30 16.72 13.80 17.88
N PRO A 31 16.59 14.44 16.71
CA PRO A 31 16.33 13.74 15.46
C PRO A 31 17.39 12.71 15.12
N GLY A 32 16.98 11.56 14.58
CA GLY A 32 17.89 10.47 14.20
C GLY A 32 18.37 9.61 15.36
N SER A 33 17.88 9.84 16.59
CA SER A 33 18.23 9.01 17.75
C SER A 33 17.57 7.63 17.70
N ASP A 34 18.26 6.61 18.21
CA ASP A 34 17.71 5.27 18.42
C ASP A 34 16.79 5.17 19.66
N ARG A 35 16.53 6.29 20.34
CA ARG A 35 15.59 6.32 21.46
C ARG A 35 14.20 5.88 20.98
N LYS A 36 13.67 4.85 21.64
CA LYS A 36 12.31 4.34 21.44
C LYS A 36 11.32 5.17 22.26
N VAL A 37 10.28 5.66 21.60
CA VAL A 37 9.19 6.44 22.22
C VAL A 37 7.85 5.93 21.71
N TRP A 38 6.78 6.27 22.41
CA TRP A 38 5.42 5.95 21.99
C TRP A 38 4.91 6.96 20.96
N TRP A 39 4.27 6.45 19.93
CA TRP A 39 3.64 7.22 18.87
C TRP A 39 2.15 6.89 18.84
N ARG A 40 1.34 7.88 18.49
CA ARG A 40 -0.12 7.77 18.34
C ARG A 40 -0.50 7.90 16.87
N CYS A 41 -1.41 7.06 16.35
CA CYS A 41 -1.75 7.09 14.93
C CYS A 41 -2.61 8.32 14.68
N ILE A 42 -2.29 9.07 13.63
CA ILE A 42 -3.08 10.23 13.21
C ILE A 42 -4.39 9.82 12.51
N VAL A 43 -4.50 8.55 12.11
CA VAL A 43 -5.68 7.99 11.42
C VAL A 43 -6.68 7.43 12.44
N ASP A 44 -6.18 6.74 13.47
CA ASP A 44 -6.98 6.17 14.54
C ASP A 44 -6.25 6.36 15.86
N VAL A 45 -6.78 7.24 16.70
CA VAL A 45 -6.16 7.64 17.97
C VAL A 45 -6.11 6.52 19.00
N SER A 46 -6.85 5.43 18.81
CA SER A 46 -6.77 4.24 19.65
C SER A 46 -5.49 3.44 19.42
N HIS A 47 -4.85 3.61 18.26
CA HIS A 47 -3.60 2.93 17.94
C HIS A 47 -2.41 3.71 18.53
N ALA A 48 -1.65 3.01 19.36
CA ALA A 48 -0.38 3.48 19.89
C ALA A 48 0.69 2.41 19.73
N TRP A 49 1.89 2.81 19.32
CA TRP A 49 3.00 1.87 19.12
C TRP A 49 4.35 2.49 19.47
N GLN A 50 5.34 1.64 19.67
CA GLN A 50 6.70 2.08 19.94
C GLN A 50 7.58 1.97 18.69
N ALA A 51 8.33 3.02 18.38
CA ALA A 51 9.36 3.01 17.35
C ALA A 51 10.51 3.96 17.72
N THR A 52 11.70 3.74 17.17
CA THR A 52 12.82 4.67 17.35
C THR A 52 12.62 5.92 16.50
N ILE A 53 13.15 7.05 16.96
CA ILE A 53 13.07 8.32 16.22
C ILE A 53 13.79 8.19 14.87
N ALA A 54 14.97 7.53 14.85
CA ALA A 54 15.70 7.21 13.63
C ALA A 54 14.85 6.44 12.62
N ASN A 55 14.13 5.41 13.06
CA ASN A 55 13.31 4.58 12.16
C ASN A 55 12.08 5.33 11.62
N ARG A 56 11.52 6.26 12.40
CA ARG A 56 10.42 7.12 11.93
C ARG A 56 10.89 8.15 10.90
N ILE A 57 12.09 8.71 11.06
CA ILE A 57 12.66 9.72 10.15
C ILE A 57 13.24 9.07 8.89
N ASN A 58 14.08 8.04 9.03
CA ASN A 58 14.83 7.48 7.92
C ASN A 58 14.01 6.47 7.11
N ALA A 59 13.24 5.61 7.77
CA ALA A 59 12.46 4.57 7.09
C ALA A 59 11.00 4.97 6.85
N GLY A 60 10.54 6.09 7.43
CA GLY A 60 9.14 6.52 7.31
C GLY A 60 8.14 5.52 7.91
N SER A 61 8.56 4.72 8.90
CA SER A 61 7.70 3.71 9.53
C SER A 61 6.42 4.36 10.10
N GLY A 62 5.27 3.76 9.80
CA GLY A 62 3.95 4.24 10.23
C GLY A 62 3.37 3.40 11.37
N CYS A 63 2.12 3.68 11.75
CA CYS A 63 1.41 2.87 12.73
C CYS A 63 1.28 1.42 12.21
N PRO A 64 1.71 0.39 12.96
CA PRO A 64 1.62 -1.01 12.54
C PRO A 64 0.16 -1.48 12.37
N ASP A 65 -0.76 -0.97 13.19
CA ASP A 65 -2.19 -1.29 13.10
C ASP A 65 -2.83 -0.59 11.90
N CYS A 66 -2.46 0.67 11.62
CA CYS A 66 -2.87 1.36 10.40
C CYS A 66 -2.18 0.74 9.15
N ALA A 67 -1.01 0.12 9.36
CA ALA A 67 -0.24 -0.60 8.36
C ALA A 67 -0.48 -2.12 8.46
N VAL A 68 -1.74 -2.56 8.66
CA VAL A 68 -2.06 -3.99 8.60
C VAL A 68 -1.44 -4.56 7.33
N THR A 69 -0.41 -5.37 7.53
CA THR A 69 0.39 -5.90 6.44
C THR A 69 -0.45 -6.93 5.71
N GLY A 70 -0.63 -6.72 4.41
CA GLY A 70 -1.29 -7.69 3.55
C GLY A 70 -2.73 -7.33 3.21
N TYR A 71 -3.12 -7.80 2.05
CA TYR A 71 -4.45 -7.62 1.49
C TYR A 71 -5.47 -8.46 2.26
N LYS A 72 -6.60 -7.86 2.67
CA LYS A 72 -7.70 -8.49 3.41
C LYS A 72 -8.88 -8.80 2.46
N PRO A 73 -9.29 -10.07 2.29
CA PRO A 73 -10.30 -10.42 1.29
C PRO A 73 -11.72 -10.10 1.75
N ASN A 74 -11.92 -9.93 3.05
CA ASN A 74 -13.21 -9.55 3.65
C ASN A 74 -13.46 -8.03 3.65
N LEU A 75 -12.57 -7.23 3.07
CA LEU A 75 -12.75 -5.79 2.88
C LEU A 75 -12.85 -5.49 1.38
N PRO A 76 -13.44 -4.35 0.99
CA PRO A 76 -13.45 -3.92 -0.41
C PRO A 76 -12.05 -3.98 -1.05
N GLY A 77 -11.99 -4.61 -2.21
CA GLY A 77 -10.80 -4.78 -3.03
C GLY A 77 -10.79 -3.84 -4.23
N PHE A 78 -9.58 -3.50 -4.64
CA PHE A 78 -9.29 -2.81 -5.89
C PHE A 78 -8.20 -3.58 -6.62
N ILE A 79 -8.33 -3.72 -7.93
CA ILE A 79 -7.27 -4.19 -8.81
C ILE A 79 -6.65 -2.97 -9.49
N TYR A 80 -5.35 -2.96 -9.66
CA TYR A 80 -4.65 -1.95 -10.44
C TYR A 80 -3.71 -2.57 -11.45
N LEU A 81 -3.55 -1.89 -12.59
CA LEU A 81 -2.59 -2.20 -13.63
C LEU A 81 -1.60 -1.03 -13.75
N LEU A 82 -0.30 -1.34 -13.69
CA LEU A 82 0.78 -0.35 -13.80
C LEU A 82 1.71 -0.65 -14.98
N THR A 83 2.41 0.38 -15.42
CA THR A 83 3.50 0.33 -16.41
C THR A 83 4.78 0.97 -15.88
N ARG A 84 5.93 0.51 -16.37
CA ARG A 84 7.25 1.13 -16.13
C ARG A 84 8.21 0.81 -17.27
N GLY A 85 9.19 1.68 -17.52
CA GLY A 85 10.29 1.45 -18.45
C GLY A 85 10.03 2.03 -19.84
N ASP A 86 11.11 2.44 -20.50
CA ASP A 86 11.06 3.13 -21.78
C ASP A 86 11.32 2.17 -22.96
N SER A 87 12.47 1.49 -22.96
CA SER A 87 12.86 0.54 -24.03
C SER A 87 12.43 -0.91 -23.75
N THR A 88 12.23 -1.26 -22.47
CA THR A 88 11.69 -2.56 -22.06
C THR A 88 10.54 -2.29 -21.12
N ILE A 89 9.33 -2.35 -21.65
CA ILE A 89 8.12 -2.03 -20.92
C ILE A 89 7.79 -3.18 -19.98
N GLN A 90 7.62 -2.86 -18.70
CA GLN A 90 7.13 -3.76 -17.67
C GLN A 90 5.68 -3.45 -17.35
N ARG A 91 4.92 -4.50 -17.03
CA ARG A 91 3.55 -4.42 -16.52
C ARG A 91 3.50 -5.01 -15.13
N LYS A 92 2.56 -4.51 -14.32
CA LYS A 92 2.30 -5.02 -12.97
C LYS A 92 0.80 -5.03 -12.71
N LEU A 93 0.29 -6.18 -12.29
CA LEU A 93 -1.07 -6.34 -11.78
C LEU A 93 -0.96 -6.50 -10.27
N GLY A 94 -1.80 -5.81 -9.51
CA GLY A 94 -1.86 -6.07 -8.08
C GLY A 94 -3.17 -5.66 -7.46
N ILE A 95 -3.37 -6.08 -6.21
CA ILE A 95 -4.55 -5.73 -5.43
C ILE A 95 -4.23 -4.89 -4.19
N THR A 96 -5.24 -4.18 -3.70
CA THR A 96 -5.13 -3.34 -2.50
C THR A 96 -6.51 -3.10 -1.89
N ASN A 97 -6.58 -2.93 -0.57
CA ASN A 97 -7.76 -2.37 0.10
C ASN A 97 -7.67 -0.84 0.25
N VAL A 98 -6.51 -0.25 -0.08
CA VAL A 98 -6.19 1.18 0.16
C VAL A 98 -5.51 1.80 -1.09
N PRO A 99 -6.26 2.07 -2.17
CA PRO A 99 -5.68 2.45 -3.47
C PRO A 99 -4.83 3.71 -3.41
N LYS A 100 -5.31 4.79 -2.76
CA LYS A 100 -4.59 6.07 -2.67
C LYS A 100 -3.16 5.89 -2.13
N ARG A 101 -3.00 5.18 -1.00
CA ARG A 101 -1.68 4.96 -0.38
C ARG A 101 -0.80 4.02 -1.21
N ARG A 102 -1.37 2.90 -1.70
CA ARG A 102 -0.62 1.89 -2.46
C ARG A 102 -0.09 2.46 -3.78
N LEU A 103 -0.94 3.16 -4.53
CA LEU A 103 -0.57 3.74 -5.82
C LEU A 103 0.42 4.91 -5.67
N THR A 104 0.23 5.76 -4.65
CA THR A 104 1.23 6.82 -4.34
C THR A 104 2.62 6.23 -4.09
N THR A 105 2.69 5.08 -3.41
CA THR A 105 3.96 4.39 -3.14
C THR A 105 4.59 3.86 -4.43
N HIS A 106 3.80 3.22 -5.30
CA HIS A 106 4.29 2.72 -6.58
C HIS A 106 4.75 3.85 -7.51
N THR A 107 4.01 4.95 -7.58
CA THR A 107 4.39 6.11 -8.40
C THR A 107 5.68 6.76 -7.94
N ARG A 108 5.91 6.87 -6.62
CA ARG A 108 7.21 7.32 -6.09
C ARG A 108 8.37 6.38 -6.48
N ASN A 109 8.09 5.11 -6.75
CA ASN A 109 9.07 4.11 -7.18
C ASN A 109 9.13 3.94 -8.72
N GLY A 110 8.64 4.94 -9.47
CA GLY A 110 8.77 5.00 -10.93
C GLY A 110 7.72 4.21 -11.70
N TRP A 111 6.61 3.79 -11.08
CA TRP A 111 5.48 3.17 -11.79
C TRP A 111 4.44 4.20 -12.21
N THR A 112 3.91 4.05 -13.42
CA THR A 112 2.75 4.82 -13.89
C THR A 112 1.50 3.95 -13.78
N VAL A 113 0.42 4.52 -13.24
CA VAL A 113 -0.88 3.84 -13.17
C VAL A 113 -1.54 3.87 -14.54
N LEU A 114 -1.86 2.71 -15.10
CA LEU A 114 -2.66 2.59 -16.33
C LEU A 114 -4.15 2.60 -16.00
N GLU A 115 -4.55 1.74 -15.05
CA GLU A 115 -5.96 1.56 -14.69
C GLU A 115 -6.10 1.15 -13.23
N VAL A 116 -7.21 1.53 -12.61
CA VAL A 116 -7.65 1.08 -11.30
C VAL A 116 -9.12 0.72 -11.41
N SER A 117 -9.50 -0.47 -10.94
CA SER A 117 -10.90 -0.88 -10.92
C SER A 117 -11.71 -0.02 -9.93
N PRO A 118 -13.04 0.02 -10.08
CA PRO A 118 -13.93 0.36 -8.96
C PRO A 118 -13.71 -0.55 -7.76
N ALA A 119 -14.25 -0.18 -6.59
CA ALA A 119 -14.26 -1.05 -5.41
C ALA A 119 -15.20 -2.23 -5.63
N PHE A 120 -14.80 -3.44 -5.24
CA PHE A 120 -15.66 -4.63 -5.27
C PHE A 120 -15.26 -5.64 -4.18
N ASP A 121 -15.90 -6.82 -4.17
CA ASP A 121 -15.60 -7.86 -3.20
C ASP A 121 -14.11 -8.23 -3.17
N GLY A 122 -13.53 -8.23 -1.98
CA GLY A 122 -12.09 -8.43 -1.85
C GLY A 122 -11.63 -9.88 -2.03
N ALA A 123 -12.49 -10.86 -1.82
CA ALA A 123 -12.16 -12.24 -2.12
C ALA A 123 -12.11 -12.44 -3.64
N GLU A 124 -13.01 -11.80 -4.38
CA GLU A 124 -13.01 -11.79 -5.85
C GLU A 124 -11.76 -11.10 -6.41
N ALA A 125 -11.32 -9.97 -5.85
CA ALA A 125 -10.09 -9.32 -6.32
C ALA A 125 -8.87 -10.24 -6.18
N ARG A 126 -8.80 -10.99 -5.07
CA ARG A 126 -7.75 -12.00 -4.86
C ARG A 126 -7.86 -13.16 -5.84
N ARG A 127 -9.07 -13.61 -6.18
CA ARG A 127 -9.27 -14.66 -7.18
C ARG A 127 -8.77 -14.21 -8.56
N VAL A 128 -9.06 -12.97 -8.95
CA VAL A 128 -8.57 -12.39 -10.21
C VAL A 128 -7.05 -12.34 -10.25
N GLU A 129 -6.41 -11.81 -9.20
CA GLU A 129 -4.94 -11.73 -9.11
C GLU A 129 -4.30 -13.12 -9.18
N ASN A 130 -4.79 -14.07 -8.39
CA ASN A 130 -4.28 -15.44 -8.37
C ASN A 130 -4.49 -16.16 -9.71
N GLY A 131 -5.67 -16.00 -10.33
CA GLY A 131 -5.98 -16.57 -11.63
C GLY A 131 -5.07 -16.03 -12.72
N PHE A 132 -4.79 -14.72 -12.69
CA PHE A 132 -3.87 -14.11 -13.63
C PHE A 132 -2.43 -14.58 -13.41
N PHE A 133 -1.96 -14.69 -12.17
CA PHE A 133 -0.61 -15.21 -11.90
C PHE A 133 -0.47 -16.70 -12.26
N ALA A 134 -1.54 -17.49 -12.13
CA ALA A 134 -1.56 -18.86 -12.64
C ALA A 134 -1.47 -18.90 -14.17
N LEU A 135 -2.14 -17.98 -14.88
CA LEU A 135 -2.02 -17.82 -16.33
C LEU A 135 -0.60 -17.43 -16.75
N LEU A 136 0.03 -16.46 -16.07
CA LEU A 136 1.41 -16.07 -16.36
C LEU A 136 2.37 -17.26 -16.16
N ALA A 137 2.15 -18.05 -15.10
CA ALA A 137 2.94 -19.24 -14.82
C ALA A 137 2.75 -20.32 -15.89
N SER A 138 1.51 -20.58 -16.33
CA SER A 138 1.21 -21.59 -17.35
C SER A 138 1.78 -21.24 -18.73
N ARG A 139 1.96 -19.95 -19.02
CA ARG A 139 2.60 -19.46 -20.25
C ARG A 139 4.12 -19.32 -20.15
N GLY A 140 4.73 -19.60 -18.99
CA GLY A 140 6.16 -19.38 -18.76
C GLY A 140 6.57 -17.90 -18.79
N VAL A 141 5.61 -16.98 -18.69
CA VAL A 141 5.82 -15.52 -18.74
C VAL A 141 6.12 -14.95 -17.35
N ARG A 142 5.81 -15.70 -16.30
CA ARG A 142 6.12 -15.30 -14.93
C ARG A 142 7.63 -15.17 -14.76
N GLN A 143 8.10 -13.96 -14.50
CA GLN A 143 9.53 -13.65 -14.49
C GLN A 143 10.30 -14.60 -13.55
N GLN A 144 11.37 -15.18 -14.09
CA GLN A 144 12.34 -15.93 -13.30
C GLN A 144 13.27 -14.95 -12.58
N ARG A 145 13.75 -15.33 -11.39
CA ARG A 145 14.53 -14.47 -10.47
C ARG A 145 15.82 -13.86 -11.05
N ALA A 146 16.25 -14.24 -12.25
CA ALA A 146 17.59 -13.97 -12.78
C ALA A 146 17.71 -12.65 -13.57
N ASP A 147 16.61 -12.06 -14.03
CA ASP A 147 16.68 -11.05 -15.11
C ASP A 147 16.59 -9.59 -14.65
N ILE A 148 16.72 -9.28 -13.35
CA ILE A 148 16.46 -7.92 -12.84
C ILE A 148 17.56 -7.26 -12.01
N VAL A 149 17.88 -6.04 -12.46
CA VAL A 149 18.91 -5.11 -11.99
C VAL A 149 18.48 -4.32 -10.74
N ASP A 150 17.18 -4.25 -10.42
CA ASP A 150 16.69 -3.43 -9.31
C ASP A 150 15.57 -4.10 -8.51
N ARG A 151 15.87 -4.50 -7.28
CA ARG A 151 14.97 -5.27 -6.41
C ARG A 151 14.11 -4.32 -5.57
N PHE A 152 12.83 -4.20 -5.92
CA PHE A 152 11.81 -3.59 -5.04
C PHE A 152 10.65 -4.57 -4.79
N ASP A 153 9.94 -4.36 -3.68
CA ASP A 153 8.85 -5.22 -3.20
C ASP A 153 7.72 -5.41 -4.25
N GLY A 154 7.17 -6.63 -4.35
CA GLY A 154 6.12 -6.98 -5.32
C GLY A 154 6.62 -7.41 -6.71
N TYR A 155 7.86 -7.86 -6.83
CA TYR A 155 8.48 -8.24 -8.11
C TYR A 155 7.82 -9.46 -8.80
N THR A 156 7.30 -10.42 -8.03
CA THR A 156 6.63 -11.64 -8.54
C THR A 156 5.32 -11.37 -9.28
N GLU A 157 4.85 -10.13 -9.24
CA GLU A 157 3.59 -9.63 -9.80
C GLU A 157 3.82 -8.84 -11.11
N THR A 158 5.05 -8.87 -11.65
CA THR A 158 5.46 -8.11 -12.84
C THR A 158 5.79 -9.03 -14.02
N TRP A 159 5.56 -8.55 -15.24
CA TRP A 159 5.95 -9.21 -16.48
C TRP A 159 6.43 -8.20 -17.53
N ALA A 160 7.19 -8.67 -18.53
CA ALA A 160 7.55 -7.83 -19.67
C ALA A 160 6.38 -7.77 -20.66
N TYR A 161 6.06 -6.57 -21.14
CA TYR A 161 4.93 -6.32 -22.04
C TYR A 161 4.98 -7.22 -23.28
N ASP A 162 6.15 -7.41 -23.88
CA ASP A 162 6.32 -8.20 -25.11
C ASP A 162 5.93 -9.68 -24.96
N HIS A 163 5.96 -10.22 -23.74
CA HIS A 163 5.54 -11.60 -23.48
C HIS A 163 4.02 -11.75 -23.34
N LEU A 164 3.33 -10.67 -22.93
CA LEU A 164 1.87 -10.63 -22.83
C LEU A 164 1.41 -9.16 -22.87
N PRO A 165 1.11 -8.62 -24.07
CA PRO A 165 0.78 -7.21 -24.24
C PRO A 165 -0.65 -6.97 -23.75
N ILE A 166 -0.76 -6.48 -22.52
CA ILE A 166 -2.04 -6.13 -21.89
C ILE A 166 -1.99 -4.66 -21.52
N ASP A 167 -3.03 -3.93 -21.90
CA ASP A 167 -3.16 -2.50 -21.66
C ASP A 167 -4.39 -2.12 -20.82
N SER A 168 -5.26 -3.08 -20.51
CA SER A 168 -6.46 -2.87 -19.68
C SER A 168 -6.77 -4.01 -18.73
N LEU A 169 -7.51 -3.71 -17.66
CA LEU A 169 -8.05 -4.73 -16.75
C LEU A 169 -9.12 -5.59 -17.44
N ALA A 170 -9.86 -5.04 -18.40
CA ALA A 170 -10.82 -5.80 -19.20
C ALA A 170 -10.16 -6.97 -19.95
N GLU A 171 -8.98 -6.76 -20.55
CA GLU A 171 -8.20 -7.83 -21.18
C GLU A 171 -7.76 -8.89 -20.17
N VAL A 172 -7.34 -8.48 -18.97
CA VAL A 172 -7.02 -9.42 -17.87
C VAL A 172 -8.23 -10.30 -17.56
N TYR A 173 -9.41 -9.71 -17.40
CA TYR A 173 -10.63 -10.43 -17.05
C TYR A 173 -11.03 -11.45 -18.12
N VAL A 174 -10.98 -11.05 -19.39
CA VAL A 174 -11.22 -11.94 -20.54
C VAL A 174 -10.25 -13.12 -20.53
N LEU A 175 -8.95 -12.86 -20.33
CA LEU A 175 -7.92 -13.89 -20.36
C LEU A 175 -8.07 -14.96 -19.28
N ILE A 176 -8.61 -14.59 -18.11
CA ILE A 176 -8.85 -15.52 -17.01
C ILE A 176 -10.30 -16.04 -16.96
N GLY A 177 -11.14 -15.66 -17.92
CA GLY A 177 -12.55 -16.05 -17.95
C GLY A 177 -13.36 -15.50 -16.78
N TRP A 178 -12.95 -14.37 -16.19
CA TRP A 178 -13.66 -13.72 -15.10
C TRP A 178 -14.58 -12.63 -15.64
N GLN A 179 -15.74 -12.47 -15.02
CA GLN A 179 -16.69 -11.41 -15.30
C GLN A 179 -17.06 -10.73 -13.98
N PRO A 180 -17.01 -9.38 -13.91
CA PRO A 180 -17.50 -8.68 -12.74
C PRO A 180 -18.98 -9.00 -12.57
N LYS A 181 -19.35 -9.52 -11.41
CA LYS A 181 -20.76 -9.52 -11.01
C LYS A 181 -21.15 -8.06 -10.83
N GLU A 182 -22.27 -7.63 -11.41
CA GLU A 182 -22.87 -6.35 -11.02
C GLU A 182 -22.97 -6.33 -9.49
N LEU A 183 -22.32 -5.36 -8.86
CA LEU A 183 -22.43 -5.17 -7.42
C LEU A 183 -23.86 -4.71 -7.15
N ASP A 184 -24.58 -5.46 -6.31
CA ASP A 184 -25.81 -4.95 -5.72
C ASP A 184 -25.46 -3.67 -4.93
N PRO A 185 -25.99 -2.49 -5.32
CA PRO A 185 -25.71 -1.24 -4.63
C PRO A 185 -26.05 -1.29 -3.13
N HIS A 186 -26.90 -2.24 -2.71
CA HIS A 186 -27.32 -2.44 -1.33
C HIS A 186 -26.32 -3.26 -0.48
N GLN A 187 -25.27 -3.83 -1.08
CA GLN A 187 -24.25 -4.60 -0.36
C GLN A 187 -22.96 -3.81 -0.09
N ILE A 188 -22.84 -2.57 -0.57
CA ILE A 188 -21.73 -1.69 -0.22
C ILE A 188 -21.97 -1.23 1.23
N PRO A 189 -21.12 -1.58 2.20
CA PRO A 189 -21.25 -1.04 3.54
C PRO A 189 -21.09 0.47 3.44
N LEU A 190 -22.14 1.22 3.76
CA LEU A 190 -22.03 2.66 3.93
C LEU A 190 -20.93 2.90 4.97
N PRO A 191 -20.00 3.84 4.74
CA PRO A 191 -19.08 4.24 5.78
C PRO A 191 -19.92 4.62 6.99
N THR A 192 -19.76 3.88 8.10
CA THR A 192 -20.42 4.21 9.35
C THR A 192 -20.00 5.62 9.70
N GLU A 193 -20.93 6.56 9.57
CA GLU A 193 -20.80 7.88 10.16
C GLU A 193 -20.54 7.63 11.65
N THR A 194 -19.30 7.86 12.08
CA THR A 194 -18.98 7.94 13.49
C THR A 194 -19.74 9.15 14.02
N ASN A 195 -20.86 8.86 14.66
CA ASN A 195 -21.71 9.80 15.34
C ASN A 195 -20.85 10.59 16.36
N PRO A 196 -20.75 11.93 16.27
CA PRO A 196 -20.01 12.71 17.24
C PRO A 196 -20.94 13.06 18.40
N GLU A 197 -21.11 12.16 19.37
CA GLU A 197 -21.75 12.52 20.65
C GLU A 197 -21.06 11.81 21.83
N SER A 198 -20.19 12.55 22.53
CA SER A 198 -20.24 12.81 23.98
C SER A 198 -19.10 13.73 24.38
#